data_AF-A0A427AH79-F1
#
_entry.id   AF-A0A427AH79-F1
#
_cell.length_a   1.000
_cell.length_b   1.000
_cell.length_c   1.000
_cell.angle_alpha   90.00
_cell.angle_beta   90.00
_cell.angle_gamma   90.00
#
_symmetry.space_group_name_H-M   'P 1'
#
loop_
_entity.id
_entity.type
_entity.pdbx_description
1 polymer ?
#
loop_
_entity_poly.entity_id
_entity_poly.type
_entity_poly.pdbx_seq_one_letter_code
_entity_poly.pdbx_strand_id
1 'polypeptide(L)'
;MGTTTISVTFGGEPRSKTLLVSFMVVKLPSAYNTIIGCPTLNRLRTVVSTYHRVLKFPSRARVGEVRSDPRESRQCYLTATTLCKRPRTEPYDAVPPGPEENTRDTHAVERVLELSLDPNRPDKLVKVGSELAENQQVQLIDFLRKNDDVFAWT
;
A
#
# COMPACT_ATOMS: atom_id res chain seq x y z
N MET A 1 -13.50 -19.24 -3.44
CA MET A 1 -13.34 -18.39 -2.25
C MET A 1 -14.34 -18.88 -1.22
N GLY A 2 -13.91 -19.22 -0.01
CA GLY A 2 -14.81 -19.68 1.05
C GLY A 2 -14.88 -18.66 2.18
N THR A 3 -16.03 -18.54 2.85
CA THR A 3 -16.16 -17.74 4.06
C THR A 3 -16.21 -18.66 5.28
N THR A 4 -15.47 -18.32 6.33
CA THR A 4 -15.51 -19.04 7.60
C THR A 4 -15.62 -18.07 8.76
N THR A 5 -16.23 -18.48 9.87
CA THR A 5 -16.31 -17.67 11.08
C THR A 5 -15.40 -18.26 12.15
N ILE A 6 -14.47 -17.44 12.63
CA ILE A 6 -13.44 -17.84 13.59
C ILE A 6 -13.55 -16.96 14.84
N SER A 7 -13.33 -17.54 16.01
CA SER A 7 -13.16 -16.80 17.26
C SER A 7 -11.79 -16.12 17.30
N VAL A 8 -11.77 -14.80 17.31
CA VAL A 8 -10.56 -13.98 17.36
C VAL A 8 -10.45 -13.33 18.73
N THR A 9 -9.38 -13.63 19.45
CA THR A 9 -9.07 -13.00 20.74
C THR A 9 -8.07 -11.87 20.52
N PHE A 10 -8.43 -10.68 20.98
CA PHE A 10 -7.58 -9.50 20.97
C PHE A 10 -6.99 -9.26 22.36
N GLY A 11 -5.69 -8.95 22.42
CA GLY A 11 -4.96 -8.74 23.67
C GLY A 11 -4.69 -10.03 24.45
N GLY A 12 -4.03 -9.89 25.60
CA GLY A 12 -3.78 -10.98 26.55
C GLY A 12 -4.60 -10.80 27.83
N GLU A 13 -4.83 -11.90 28.57
CA GLU A 13 -5.46 -11.83 29.90
C GLU A 13 -4.65 -10.94 30.86
N PRO A 14 -5.30 -10.17 31.74
CA PRO A 14 -6.75 -10.08 32.00
C PRO A 14 -7.51 -9.09 31.10
N ARG A 15 -6.86 -8.56 30.05
CA ARG A 15 -7.39 -7.48 29.20
C ARG A 15 -7.72 -7.96 27.79
N SER A 16 -8.14 -9.22 27.68
CA SER A 16 -8.49 -9.84 26.41
C SER A 16 -9.94 -9.51 26.02
N LYS A 17 -10.25 -9.65 24.73
CA LYS A 17 -11.64 -9.64 24.25
C LYS A 17 -11.76 -10.53 23.02
N THR A 18 -12.71 -11.46 23.04
CA THR A 18 -12.95 -12.39 21.94
C THR A 18 -14.19 -12.00 21.15
N LEU A 19 -14.07 -12.02 19.81
CA LEU A 19 -15.16 -11.76 18.88
C LEU A 19 -15.24 -12.89 17.85
N LEU A 20 -16.45 -13.24 17.43
CA LEU A 20 -16.66 -14.06 16.23
C LEU A 20 -16.55 -13.18 15.00
N VAL A 21 -15.59 -13.51 14.12
CA VAL A 21 -15.27 -12.73 12.93
C VAL A 21 -15.37 -13.63 11.70
N SER A 22 -16.15 -13.20 10.72
CA SER A 22 -16.24 -13.88 9.42
C SER A 22 -15.10 -13.42 8.53
N PHE A 23 -14.29 -14.37 8.06
CA PHE A 23 -13.17 -14.16 7.16
C PHE A 23 -13.45 -14.76 5.80
N MET A 24 -12.97 -14.08 4.76
CA MET A 24 -12.80 -14.67 3.45
C MET A 24 -11.46 -15.41 3.43
N VAL A 25 -11.50 -16.71 3.14
CA VAL A 25 -10.31 -17.55 3.04
C VAL A 25 -9.84 -17.55 1.60
N VAL A 26 -8.61 -17.10 1.41
CA VAL A 26 -7.94 -17.01 0.11
C VAL A 26 -6.67 -17.84 0.14
N LYS A 27 -6.44 -18.65 -0.90
CA LYS A 27 -5.20 -19.41 -1.07
C LYS A 27 -4.27 -18.65 -2.03
N LEU A 28 -3.66 -17.58 -1.51
CA LEU A 28 -2.79 -16.69 -2.27
C LEU A 28 -1.50 -16.41 -1.48
N PRO A 29 -0.35 -16.27 -2.16
CA PRO A 29 0.85 -15.76 -1.52
C PRO A 29 0.59 -14.36 -0.94
N SER A 30 0.77 -14.21 0.38
CA SER A 30 0.54 -12.96 1.11
C SER A 30 1.58 -12.82 2.20
N ALA A 31 2.03 -11.59 2.46
CA ALA A 31 2.87 -11.28 3.61
C ALA A 31 2.09 -11.33 4.94
N TYR A 32 0.76 -11.34 4.88
CA TYR A 32 -0.12 -11.34 6.03
C TYR A 32 -0.93 -12.63 6.09
N ASN A 33 -0.98 -13.23 7.28
CA ASN A 33 -1.80 -14.41 7.56
C ASN A 33 -3.30 -14.04 7.70
N THR A 34 -3.60 -12.82 8.13
CA THR A 34 -4.97 -12.36 8.38
C THR A 34 -5.03 -10.84 8.25
N ILE A 35 -6.13 -10.35 7.68
CA ILE A 35 -6.43 -8.92 7.57
C ILE A 35 -7.71 -8.66 8.34
N ILE A 36 -7.67 -7.74 9.31
CA ILE A 36 -8.83 -7.37 10.12
C ILE A 36 -9.37 -6.05 9.61
N GLY A 37 -10.56 -6.11 9.00
CA GLY A 37 -11.22 -4.94 8.45
C GLY A 37 -11.84 -4.02 9.50
N CYS A 38 -12.19 -2.80 9.07
CA CYS A 38 -12.89 -1.81 9.87
C CYS A 38 -14.17 -2.32 10.56
N PRO A 39 -15.02 -3.17 9.94
CA PRO A 39 -16.22 -3.68 10.63
C PRO A 39 -15.92 -4.39 11.96
N THR A 40 -14.86 -5.20 12.00
CA THR A 40 -14.43 -5.90 13.21
C THR A 40 -13.82 -4.93 14.22
N LEU A 41 -13.01 -3.97 13.76
CA LEU A 41 -12.42 -2.94 14.63
C LEU A 41 -13.51 -2.04 15.27
N ASN A 42 -14.56 -1.72 14.51
CA ASN A 42 -15.70 -0.95 15.00
C ASN A 42 -16.50 -1.73 16.05
N ARG A 43 -16.73 -3.03 15.83
CA ARG A 43 -17.34 -3.92 16.84
C ARG A 43 -16.48 -4.02 18.11
N LEU A 44 -15.16 -4.00 17.96
CA LEU A 44 -14.22 -4.02 19.07
C LEU A 44 -14.19 -2.67 19.83
N ARG A 45 -14.69 -1.58 19.21
CA ARG A 45 -14.59 -0.17 19.66
C ARG A 45 -13.15 0.28 19.80
N THR A 46 -12.39 -0.03 18.77
CA THR A 46 -10.94 0.15 18.75
C THR A 46 -10.54 1.59 18.47
N VAL A 47 -9.47 2.04 19.12
CA VAL A 47 -8.70 3.22 18.74
C VAL A 47 -7.32 2.76 18.29
N VAL A 48 -6.95 3.07 17.05
CA VAL A 48 -5.65 2.75 16.48
C VAL A 48 -4.79 4.00 16.46
N SER A 49 -3.59 3.91 17.03
CA SER A 49 -2.57 4.94 16.91
C SER A 49 -1.44 4.40 16.04
N THR A 50 -1.35 4.90 14.81
CA THR A 50 -0.24 4.57 13.88
C THR A 50 1.10 5.04 14.42
N TYR A 51 1.16 6.25 15.00
CA TYR A 51 2.37 6.83 15.60
C TYR A 51 2.97 5.91 16.67
N HIS A 52 2.16 5.54 17.68
CA HIS A 52 2.58 4.63 18.74
C HIS A 52 2.57 3.13 18.34
N ARG A 53 2.09 2.79 17.12
CA ARG A 53 1.92 1.42 16.62
C ARG A 53 1.13 0.52 17.59
N VAL A 54 0.09 1.10 18.17
CA VAL A 54 -0.71 0.50 19.24
C VAL A 54 -2.19 0.54 18.87
N LEU A 55 -2.86 -0.56 19.19
CA LEU A 55 -4.30 -0.73 19.09
C LEU A 55 -4.88 -0.84 20.51
N LYS A 56 -5.84 0.03 20.86
CA LYS A 56 -6.53 0.00 22.17
C LYS A 56 -8.00 -0.32 22.01
N PHE A 57 -8.57 -1.03 22.97
CA PHE A 57 -9.99 -1.37 22.98
C PHE A 57 -10.52 -1.51 24.43
N PRO A 58 -11.82 -1.30 24.65
CA PRO A 58 -12.42 -1.58 25.95
C PRO A 58 -12.50 -3.10 26.21
N SER A 59 -11.93 -3.55 27.34
CA SER A 59 -12.10 -4.89 27.90
C SER A 59 -12.86 -4.82 29.24
N ARG A 60 -13.25 -5.99 29.79
CA ARG A 60 -13.99 -6.05 31.07
C ARG A 60 -13.18 -5.54 32.26
N ALA A 61 -11.86 -5.74 32.26
CA ALA A 61 -11.00 -5.32 33.35
C ALA A 61 -10.56 -3.86 33.20
N ARG A 62 -9.92 -3.51 32.07
CA ARG A 62 -9.41 -2.17 31.73
C ARG A 62 -9.33 -1.98 30.22
N VAL A 63 -8.72 -0.89 29.74
CA VAL A 63 -8.36 -0.76 28.33
C VAL A 63 -7.33 -1.83 27.97
N GLY A 64 -7.69 -2.71 27.03
CA GLY A 64 -6.80 -3.67 26.41
C GLY A 64 -5.92 -2.99 25.37
N GLU A 65 -4.71 -3.50 25.21
CA GLU A 65 -3.70 -2.95 24.31
C GLU A 65 -3.04 -4.08 23.51
N VAL A 66 -2.90 -3.89 22.20
CA VAL A 66 -2.13 -4.74 21.30
C VAL A 66 -1.08 -3.86 20.63
N ARG A 67 0.19 -4.23 20.77
CA ARG A 67 1.32 -3.53 20.15
C ARG A 67 1.78 -4.27 18.91
N SER A 68 2.14 -3.53 17.87
CA SER A 68 2.88 -4.08 16.76
C SER A 68 4.31 -4.41 17.19
N ASP A 69 4.81 -5.56 16.75
CA ASP A 69 6.24 -5.83 16.77
C ASP A 69 6.91 -5.11 15.57
N PRO A 70 7.91 -4.23 15.80
CA PRO A 70 8.57 -3.51 14.71
C PRO A 70 9.34 -4.42 13.74
N ARG A 71 9.94 -5.51 14.24
CA ARG A 71 10.72 -6.46 13.44
C ARG A 71 9.79 -7.24 12.51
N GLU A 72 8.71 -7.79 13.05
CA GLU A 72 7.72 -8.53 12.26
C GLU A 72 7.03 -7.59 11.25
N SER A 73 6.68 -6.36 11.66
CA SER A 73 6.13 -5.35 10.75
C SER A 73 7.06 -5.03 9.57
N ARG A 74 8.37 -4.89 9.84
CA ARG A 74 9.37 -4.67 8.78
C ARG A 74 9.49 -5.89 7.87
N GLN A 75 9.50 -7.09 8.44
CA GLN A 75 9.60 -8.33 7.66
C GLN A 75 8.38 -8.52 6.74
N CYS A 76 7.17 -8.24 7.23
CA CYS A 76 5.95 -8.27 6.42
C CYS A 76 6.01 -7.25 5.27
N TYR A 77 6.50 -6.04 5.53
CA TYR A 77 6.66 -5.01 4.48
C TYR A 77 7.64 -5.44 3.38
N LEU A 78 8.80 -5.98 3.74
CA LEU A 78 9.78 -6.51 2.79
C LEU A 78 9.22 -7.71 2.01
N THR A 79 8.47 -8.58 2.68
CA THR A 79 7.83 -9.73 2.03
C THR A 79 6.76 -9.27 1.04
N ALA A 80 5.94 -8.29 1.41
CA ALA A 80 4.90 -7.75 0.53
C ALA A 80 5.51 -7.09 -0.72
N THR A 81 6.59 -6.32 -0.57
CA THR A 81 7.27 -5.67 -1.69
C THR A 81 8.01 -6.65 -2.61
N THR A 82 8.46 -7.80 -2.11
CA THR A 82 9.08 -8.85 -2.93
C THR A 82 8.07 -9.78 -3.61
N LEU A 83 6.91 -10.02 -2.99
CA LEU A 83 5.82 -10.80 -3.60
C LEU A 83 5.28 -10.13 -4.87
N CYS A 84 5.26 -8.80 -4.94
CA CYS A 84 4.88 -8.05 -6.14
C CYS A 84 5.95 -8.08 -7.26
N LYS A 85 7.18 -8.58 -6.99
CA LYS A 85 8.30 -8.62 -7.94
C LYS A 85 8.46 -9.95 -8.66
N ARG A 86 7.50 -10.87 -8.60
CA ARG A 86 7.50 -12.01 -9.53
C ARG A 86 6.83 -11.56 -10.82
N PRO A 87 7.58 -11.19 -11.88
CA PRO A 87 7.00 -11.28 -13.20
C PRO A 87 6.60 -12.75 -13.38
N ARG A 88 5.38 -12.99 -13.84
CA ARG A 88 5.10 -14.23 -14.55
C ARG A 88 5.98 -14.19 -15.81
N THR A 89 7.22 -14.63 -15.69
CA THR A 89 8.08 -14.87 -16.83
C THR A 89 7.91 -16.34 -17.18
N GLU A 90 6.98 -16.61 -18.09
CA GLU A 90 7.19 -17.69 -19.05
C GLU A 90 8.51 -17.35 -19.79
N PRO A 91 9.46 -18.27 -19.94
CA PRO A 91 10.73 -17.98 -20.58
C PRO A 91 10.53 -17.88 -22.08
N TYR A 92 10.70 -16.68 -22.64
CA TYR A 92 11.10 -16.52 -24.03
C TYR A 92 12.50 -15.89 -24.08
N ASP A 93 13.27 -16.37 -25.05
CA ASP A 93 14.72 -16.47 -25.11
C ASP A 93 15.56 -15.19 -24.88
N ALA A 94 16.81 -15.49 -24.52
CA ALA A 94 17.87 -14.61 -24.04
C ALA A 94 18.35 -13.52 -25.01
N VAL A 95 18.73 -12.37 -24.44
CA VAL A 95 19.85 -11.52 -24.90
C VAL A 95 20.54 -10.92 -23.65
N PRO A 96 21.89 -10.97 -23.53
CA PRO A 96 22.58 -10.44 -22.35
C PRO A 96 22.91 -8.94 -22.50
N PRO A 97 22.69 -8.08 -21.48
CA PRO A 97 23.20 -6.71 -21.48
C PRO A 97 24.61 -6.65 -20.85
N GLY A 98 25.52 -5.92 -21.51
CA GLY A 98 26.87 -5.58 -21.04
C GLY A 98 26.91 -4.51 -19.94
N PRO A 99 28.11 -4.07 -19.53
CA PRO A 99 28.42 -3.78 -18.12
C PRO A 99 28.00 -2.39 -17.63
N GLU A 100 27.31 -2.43 -16.49
CA GLU A 100 27.26 -1.52 -15.34
C GLU A 100 27.62 -0.03 -15.51
N GLU A 101 26.62 0.84 -15.27
CA GLU A 101 26.85 2.13 -14.62
C GLU A 101 25.77 2.39 -13.56
N ASN A 102 26.24 2.80 -12.38
CA ASN A 102 25.47 2.96 -11.14
C ASN A 102 24.55 4.19 -11.17
N THR A 103 23.23 3.99 -11.19
CA THR A 103 22.29 4.92 -10.55
C THR A 103 21.12 4.18 -9.92
N ARG A 104 20.79 4.57 -8.69
CA ARG A 104 19.75 3.97 -7.85
C ARG A 104 18.36 4.39 -8.36
N ASP A 105 17.79 3.65 -9.30
CA ASP A 105 16.39 3.89 -9.70
C ASP A 105 15.44 2.93 -8.98
N THR A 106 14.84 3.46 -7.91
CA THR A 106 13.66 2.89 -7.29
C THR A 106 12.45 3.53 -7.95
N HIS A 107 11.96 2.98 -9.07
CA HIS A 107 10.59 3.28 -9.50
C HIS A 107 9.93 2.01 -10.03
N ALA A 108 8.79 1.68 -9.42
CA ALA A 108 7.77 0.89 -10.10
C ALA A 108 7.46 1.64 -11.40
N VAL A 109 7.73 1.00 -12.54
CA VAL A 109 7.47 1.60 -13.86
C VAL A 109 5.98 1.52 -14.13
N GLU A 110 5.22 2.38 -13.46
CA GLU A 110 3.98 2.86 -14.02
C GLU A 110 4.37 3.59 -15.31
N ARG A 111 3.78 3.21 -16.45
CA ARG A 111 4.09 3.89 -17.72
C ARG A 111 3.52 5.29 -17.60
N VAL A 112 4.39 6.29 -17.62
CA VAL A 112 4.05 7.69 -17.33
C VAL A 112 4.66 8.56 -18.42
N LEU A 113 3.91 9.56 -18.85
CA LEU A 113 4.35 10.61 -19.77
C LEU A 113 4.79 11.81 -18.94
N GLU A 114 6.07 12.18 -19.07
CA GLU A 114 6.62 13.40 -18.50
C GLU A 114 6.29 14.58 -19.43
N LEU A 115 5.72 15.63 -18.87
CA LEU A 115 5.24 16.79 -19.62
C LEU A 115 5.64 18.08 -18.93
N SER A 116 6.12 19.06 -19.72
CA SER A 116 6.29 20.42 -19.24
C SER A 116 4.95 21.16 -19.23
N LEU A 117 4.62 21.77 -18.10
CA LEU A 117 3.42 22.61 -17.96
C LEU A 117 3.64 24.04 -18.48
N ASP A 118 4.89 24.51 -18.53
CA ASP A 118 5.24 25.87 -18.98
C ASP A 118 6.30 25.81 -20.10
N PRO A 119 5.99 26.32 -21.32
CA PRO A 119 6.96 26.41 -22.41
C PRO A 119 8.22 27.23 -22.07
N ASN A 120 8.11 28.18 -21.13
CA ASN A 120 9.22 29.04 -20.72
C ASN A 120 10.05 28.44 -19.57
N ARG A 121 9.58 27.36 -18.94
CA ARG A 121 10.22 26.71 -17.79
C ARG A 121 10.21 25.18 -17.97
N PRO A 122 11.11 24.64 -18.81
CA PRO A 122 11.14 23.21 -19.12
C PRO A 122 11.53 22.33 -17.92
N ASP A 123 12.02 22.93 -16.84
CA ASP A 123 12.30 22.33 -15.53
C ASP A 123 11.02 21.90 -14.78
N LYS A 124 9.86 22.48 -15.12
CA LYS A 124 8.58 22.20 -14.49
C LYS A 124 7.89 20.96 -15.07
N LEU A 125 8.42 19.78 -14.73
CA LEU A 125 7.93 18.50 -15.23
C LEU A 125 6.84 17.90 -14.33
N VAL A 126 5.76 17.42 -14.95
CA VAL A 126 4.71 16.64 -14.30
C VAL A 126 4.57 15.28 -14.98
N LYS A 127 4.27 14.28 -14.16
CA LYS A 127 4.15 12.87 -14.51
C LYS A 127 2.67 12.48 -14.62
N VAL A 128 2.21 12.18 -15.83
CA VAL A 128 0.82 11.73 -16.10
C VAL A 128 0.81 10.26 -16.50
N GLY A 129 -0.02 9.43 -15.88
CA GLY A 129 -0.14 8.01 -16.22
C GLY A 129 -0.55 7.80 -17.69
N SER A 130 0.15 6.89 -18.39
CA SER A 130 -0.08 6.61 -19.81
C SER A 130 -1.25 5.66 -20.08
N GLU A 131 -2.00 5.28 -19.05
CA GLU A 131 -3.20 4.43 -19.17
C GLU A 131 -4.47 5.25 -19.46
N LEU A 132 -4.36 6.59 -19.49
CA LEU A 132 -5.46 7.49 -19.84
C LEU A 132 -5.72 7.46 -21.35
N ALA A 133 -7.01 7.49 -21.73
CA ALA A 133 -7.38 7.68 -23.13
C ALA A 133 -6.89 9.07 -23.62
N GLU A 134 -6.51 9.18 -24.90
CA GLU A 134 -5.90 10.40 -25.46
C GLU A 134 -6.72 11.67 -25.19
N ASN A 135 -8.05 11.58 -25.28
CA ASN A 135 -8.97 12.68 -24.97
C ASN A 135 -8.91 13.11 -23.50
N GLN A 136 -8.79 12.17 -22.57
CA GLN A 136 -8.64 12.44 -21.14
C GLN A 136 -7.27 13.02 -20.83
N GLN A 137 -6.24 12.53 -21.53
CA GLN A 137 -4.89 13.04 -21.38
C GLN A 137 -4.80 14.50 -21.81
N VAL A 138 -5.38 14.86 -22.96
CA VAL A 138 -5.44 16.26 -23.42
C VAL A 138 -6.19 17.15 -22.44
N GLN A 139 -7.36 16.72 -21.96
CA GLN A 139 -8.14 17.48 -20.98
C GLN A 139 -7.38 17.67 -19.66
N LEU A 140 -6.70 16.65 -19.18
CA LEU A 140 -5.91 16.71 -17.96
C LEU A 140 -4.70 17.63 -18.12
N ILE A 141 -4.01 17.58 -19.25
CA ILE A 141 -2.86 18.46 -19.52
C ILE A 141 -3.32 19.92 -19.55
N ASP A 142 -4.42 20.23 -20.25
CA ASP A 142 -4.95 21.58 -20.33
C ASP A 142 -5.37 22.11 -18.96
N PHE A 143 -6.02 21.24 -18.16
CA PHE A 143 -6.36 21.55 -16.77
C PHE A 143 -5.10 21.83 -15.92
N LEU A 144 -4.06 21.01 -16.01
CA LEU A 144 -2.83 21.18 -15.25
C LEU A 144 -2.10 22.47 -15.63
N ARG A 145 -2.02 22.79 -16.94
CA ARG A 145 -1.44 24.05 -17.43
C ARG A 145 -2.19 25.27 -16.90
N LYS A 146 -3.52 25.19 -16.84
CA LYS A 146 -4.37 26.28 -16.34
C LYS A 146 -4.18 26.56 -14.85
N ASN A 147 -3.67 25.59 -14.08
CA ASN A 147 -3.45 25.69 -12.64
C ASN A 147 -1.96 25.55 -12.27
N ASP A 148 -1.03 25.99 -13.14
CA ASP A 148 0.42 25.94 -12.90
C ASP A 148 0.84 26.65 -11.60
N ASP A 149 0.08 27.67 -11.19
CA ASP A 149 0.27 28.47 -9.99
C ASP A 149 -0.01 27.73 -8.68
N VAL A 150 -0.77 26.63 -8.72
CA VAL A 150 -1.08 25.79 -7.55
C VAL A 150 0.12 24.92 -7.15
N PHE A 151 1.06 24.68 -8.07
CA PHE A 151 2.21 23.81 -7.82
C PHE A 151 3.37 24.59 -7.18
N ALA A 152 3.95 24.00 -6.14
CA ALA A 152 5.18 24.50 -5.54
C ALA A 152 6.38 23.95 -6.32
N TRP A 153 6.92 24.77 -7.21
CA TRP A 153 8.12 24.48 -8.00
C TRP A 153 9.39 24.73 -7.17
N THR A 154 10.36 23.82 -7.25
CA THR A 154 11.71 23.95 -6.64
C THR A 154 12.77 24.13 -7.68
#